data_AF-A0A382M875-F1
#
_entry.id   AF-A0A382M875-F1
#
_cell.length_a   1.000
_cell.length_b   1.000
_cell.length_c   1.000
_cell.angle_alpha   90.00
_cell.angle_beta   90.00
_cell.angle_gamma   90.00
#
_symmetry.space_group_name_H-M   'P 1'
#
loop_
_entity.id
_entity.type
_entity.pdbx_description
1 polymer ?
#
loop_
_entity_poly.entity_id
_entity_poly.type
_entity_poly.pdbx_seq_one_letter_code
_entity_poly.pdbx_strand_id
1 'polypeptide(L)' 'MIFFANKEKVEDLLYQAMSFMEKGQAKAAIPFFKKIIKQEPKNIDALCNQGIALNQLKKYQDAITCFDKVLNINPEY' A
#
# COMPACT_ATOMS: atom_id res chain seq x y z
N MET A 1 27.05 -14.54 9.10
CA MET A 1 25.72 -14.16 9.65
C MET A 1 24.97 -13.43 8.54
N ILE A 2 24.16 -14.15 7.76
CA ILE A 2 23.32 -13.54 6.72
C ILE A 2 21.90 -13.64 7.25
N PHE A 3 21.34 -12.52 7.72
CA PHE A 3 19.94 -12.46 8.08
C PHE A 3 19.13 -12.51 6.78
N PHE A 4 18.73 -13.71 6.36
CA PHE A 4 17.58 -13.83 5.47
C PHE A 4 16.36 -13.46 6.30
N ALA A 5 16.08 -12.15 6.41
CA ALA A 5 14.77 -11.71 6.82
C ALA A 5 13.79 -12.36 5.84
N ASN A 6 12.99 -13.30 6.35
CA ASN A 6 11.94 -13.97 5.59
C ASN A 6 11.03 -12.88 5.02
N LYS A 7 11.20 -12.54 3.74
CA LYS A 7 10.39 -11.54 3.07
C LYS A 7 9.02 -12.17 2.87
N GLU A 8 8.03 -11.70 3.62
CA GLU A 8 6.63 -12.03 3.38
C GLU A 8 6.31 -11.72 1.91
N LYS A 9 5.72 -12.68 1.20
CA LYS A 9 5.37 -12.52 -0.21
C LYS A 9 4.43 -11.35 -0.39
N VAL A 10 4.61 -10.61 -1.49
CA VAL A 10 3.80 -9.42 -1.79
C VAL A 10 2.33 -9.80 -1.95
N GLU A 11 2.05 -10.96 -2.52
CA GLU A 11 0.69 -11.48 -2.68
C GLU A 11 0.01 -11.74 -1.33
N ASP A 12 0.73 -12.32 -0.37
CA ASP A 12 0.21 -12.59 0.98
C ASP A 12 -0.07 -11.29 1.73
N LEU A 13 0.82 -10.30 1.59
CA LEU A 13 0.65 -8.96 2.15
C LEU A 13 -0.55 -8.24 1.54
N LEU A 14 -0.73 -8.37 0.23
CA LEU A 14 -1.82 -7.72 -0.49
C LEU A 14 -3.16 -8.32 -0.05
N TYR A 15 -3.24 -9.66 0.03
CA TYR A 15 -4.44 -10.34 0.54
C TYR A 15 -4.81 -9.89 1.96
N GLN A 16 -3.82 -9.79 2.87
CA GLN A 16 -4.06 -9.31 4.22
C GLN A 16 -4.54 -7.85 4.24
N ALA A 17 -3.90 -6.97 3.47
CA ALA A 17 -4.29 -5.58 3.36
C ALA A 17 -5.74 -5.43 2.86
N MET A 18 -6.10 -6.17 1.81
CA MET A 18 -7.45 -6.16 1.23
C MET A 18 -8.50 -6.69 2.21
N SER A 19 -8.20 -7.76 2.96
CA SER A 19 -9.12 -8.27 4.00
C SER A 19 -9.41 -7.22 5.08
N PHE A 20 -8.43 -6.40 5.46
CA PHE A 20 -8.66 -5.28 6.38
C PHE A 20 -9.48 -4.16 5.73
N MET A 21 -9.28 -3.86 4.45
CA MET A 21 -10.07 -2.88 3.71
C MET A 21 -11.54 -3.28 3.60
N GLU A 22 -11.83 -4.54 3.29
CA GLU A 22 -13.20 -5.08 3.22
C GLU A 22 -13.94 -4.98 4.55
N LYS A 23 -13.22 -5.11 5.68
CA LYS A 23 -13.76 -4.94 7.03
C LYS A 23 -13.90 -3.48 7.45
N GLY A 24 -13.61 -2.52 6.57
CA GLY A 24 -13.57 -1.08 6.87
C GLY A 24 -12.42 -0.67 7.80
N GLN A 25 -11.47 -1.57 8.05
CA GLN A 25 -10.34 -1.36 8.96
C GLN A 25 -9.15 -0.74 8.23
N ALA A 26 -9.37 0.38 7.54
CA ALA A 26 -8.36 1.05 6.72
C ALA A 26 -7.04 1.34 7.46
N LYS A 27 -7.11 1.68 8.75
CA LYS A 27 -5.94 1.92 9.60
C LYS A 27 -5.07 0.66 9.74
N ALA A 28 -5.68 -0.52 9.83
CA ALA A 28 -4.98 -1.80 9.94
C ALA A 28 -4.41 -2.27 8.60
N ALA A 29 -4.96 -1.83 7.46
CA ALA A 29 -4.45 -2.16 6.13
C ALA A 29 -3.15 -1.41 5.77
N ILE A 30 -3.00 -0.16 6.21
CA ILE A 30 -1.87 0.72 5.85
C ILE A 30 -0.48 0.09 6.06
N PRO A 31 -0.17 -0.57 7.20
CA PRO A 31 1.12 -1.21 7.41
C PRO A 31 1.47 -2.27 6.36
N PHE A 32 0.49 -3.01 5.86
CA PHE A 32 0.69 -4.03 4.82
C PHE A 32 1.03 -3.38 3.49
N PHE A 33 0.29 -2.34 3.07
CA PHE A 33 0.66 -1.58 1.88
C PHE A 33 2.05 -0.94 2.00
N LYS A 34 2.42 -0.41 3.17
CA LYS A 34 3.79 0.10 3.41
C LYS A 34 4.86 -0.98 3.25
N LYS A 35 4.60 -2.20 3.73
CA LYS A 35 5.51 -3.34 3.52
C LYS A 35 5.64 -3.67 2.03
N ILE A 36 4.53 -3.72 1.29
CA ILE A 36 4.55 -3.97 -0.17
C ILE A 36 5.36 -2.88 -0.87
N ILE A 37 5.07 -1.61 -0.63
CA ILE A 37 5.79 -0.47 -1.25
C ILE A 37 7.28 -0.46 -0.88
N LYS A 38 7.65 -0.96 0.30
CA LYS A 38 9.06 -1.11 0.68
C LYS A 38 9.77 -2.21 -0.13
N GLN A 39 9.06 -3.28 -0.49
CA GLN A 39 9.59 -4.36 -1.31
C GLN A 39 9.57 -3.99 -2.80
N GLU A 40 8.49 -3.38 -3.24
CA GLU A 40 8.19 -2.99 -4.62
C GLU A 40 7.71 -1.52 -4.65
N PRO A 41 8.64 -0.55 -4.70
CA PRO A 41 8.31 0.88 -4.64
C PRO A 41 7.41 1.39 -5.78
N LYS A 42 7.33 0.62 -6.88
CA LYS A 42 6.52 0.94 -8.06
C LYS A 42 5.25 0.09 -8.17
N ASN A 43 4.87 -0.64 -7.12
CA ASN A 43 3.63 -1.41 -7.11
C ASN A 43 2.43 -0.45 -7.06
N ILE A 44 1.81 -0.24 -8.22
CA ILE A 44 0.72 0.71 -8.41
C ILE A 44 -0.48 0.33 -7.55
N ASP A 45 -0.83 -0.95 -7.49
CA ASP A 45 -1.99 -1.43 -6.70
C ASP A 45 -1.83 -1.11 -5.21
N ALA A 46 -0.63 -1.32 -4.66
CA ALA A 46 -0.36 -1.01 -3.26
C ALA A 46 -0.37 0.51 -2.99
N LEU A 47 0.13 1.34 -3.91
CA LEU A 47 0.10 2.79 -3.80
C LEU A 47 -1.35 3.33 -3.89
N CYS A 48 -2.13 2.88 -4.87
CA CYS A 48 -3.54 3.23 -5.02
C CYS A 48 -4.34 2.86 -3.78
N ASN A 49 -4.24 1.60 -3.34
CA ASN A 49 -5.01 1.13 -2.19
C ASN A 49 -4.56 1.79 -0.87
N GLN A 50 -3.28 2.10 -0.72
CA GLN A 50 -2.82 2.94 0.40
C GLN A 50 -3.44 4.33 0.35
N GLY A 51 -3.49 4.97 -0.82
CA GLY A 51 -4.13 6.26 -1.01
C GLY A 51 -5.62 6.23 -0.63
N ILE A 52 -6.35 5.21 -1.08
CA ILE A 52 -7.76 4.99 -0.73
C ILE A 52 -7.93 4.82 0.79
N ALA A 53 -7.10 3.98 1.42
CA ALA A 53 -7.13 3.77 2.87
C ALA A 53 -6.87 5.07 3.65
N LEU A 54 -5.90 5.88 3.22
CA LEU A 54 -5.59 7.18 3.82
C LEU A 54 -6.74 8.17 3.64
N ASN A 55 -7.38 8.19 2.47
CA ASN A 55 -8.55 9.02 2.20
C ASN A 55 -9.73 8.67 3.12
N GLN A 56 -10.02 7.38 3.32
CA GLN A 56 -11.05 6.92 4.27
C GLN A 56 -10.77 7.39 5.71
N LEU A 57 -9.49 7.51 6.08
CA LEU A 57 -9.05 8.04 7.37
C LEU A 57 -8.93 9.57 7.41
N LYS A 58 -9.38 10.27 6.36
CA LYS A 58 -9.30 11.73 6.20
C LYS A 58 -7.87 12.27 6.19
N LYS A 59 -6.88 11.44 5.86
CA LYS A 59 -5.47 11.82 5.68
C LYS A 59 -5.20 12.23 4.24
N TYR A 60 -5.84 13.30 3.82
CA TYR A 60 -5.90 13.69 2.41
C TYR A 60 -4.51 13.97 1.80
N GLN A 61 -3.62 14.65 2.54
CA GLN A 61 -2.28 14.97 2.02
C GLN A 61 -1.43 13.72 1.78
N ASP A 62 -1.49 12.74 2.69
CA ASP A 62 -0.79 11.47 2.53
C ASP A 62 -1.39 10.67 1.36
N ALA A 63 -2.71 10.72 1.17
CA ALA A 63 -3.40 10.06 0.07
C ALA A 63 -3.00 10.65 -1.29
N ILE A 64 -2.99 11.99 -1.41
CA ILE A 64 -2.52 12.70 -2.61
C ILE A 64 -1.09 12.29 -2.93
N THR A 65 -0.20 12.24 -1.94
CA THR A 65 1.18 11.80 -2.14
C THR A 65 1.28 10.38 -2.71
N CYS A 66 0.34 9.50 -2.38
CA CYS A 66 0.28 8.14 -2.94
C CYS A 66 -0.19 8.16 -4.40
N PHE A 67 -1.23 8.94 -4.72
CA PHE A 67 -1.73 9.08 -6.10
C PHE A 67 -0.74 9.80 -7.02
N ASP A 68 -0.04 10.82 -6.52
CA ASP A 68 1.04 11.48 -7.27
C ASP A 68 2.15 10.48 -7.64
N LYS A 69 2.49 9.55 -6.74
CA LYS A 69 3.45 8.49 -7.05
C LYS A 69 2.93 7.56 -8.14
N VAL A 70 1.64 7.24 -8.16
CA VAL A 70 1.02 6.42 -9.21
C VAL A 70 1.15 7.13 -10.55
N LEU A 71 0.77 8.41 -10.63
CA LEU A 71 0.87 9.22 -11.85
C LEU A 71 2.34 9.42 -12.30
N ASN A 72 3.28 9.48 -11.36
CA ASN A 72 4.72 9.51 -11.70
C ASN A 72 5.23 8.19 -12.28
N ILE A 73 4.61 7.05 -11.94
CA ILE A 73 4.98 5.73 -12.48
C ILE A 73 4.27 5.49 -13.82
N ASN A 74 2.97 5.79 -13.86
CA ASN A 74 2.13 5.70 -15.05
C ASN A 74 1.30 7.00 -15.18
N PRO A 75 1.76 7.95 -16.01
CA PRO A 75 1.05 9.21 -16.24
C PRO A 75 -0.35 9.07 -16.87
N GLU A 76 -0.67 7.90 -17.45
CA GLU A 76 -1.95 7.61 -18.09
C GLU A 76 -2.87 6.72 -17.22
N TYR A 77 -2.51 6.49 -15.95
CA TYR A 77 -3.28 5.67 -15.03
C TYR A 77 -4.69 6.21 -14.76
#